data_AF-A0A640XSU8-F1
#
_entry.id   AF-A0A640XSU8-F1
#
_cell.length_a   1.000
_cell.length_b   1.000
_cell.length_c   1.000
_cell.angle_alpha   90.00
_cell.angle_beta   90.00
_cell.angle_gamma   90.00
#
_symmetry.space_group_name_H-M   'P 1'
#
loop_
_entity.id
_entity.type
_entity.pdbx_description
1 polymer ?
#
loop_
_entity_poly.entity_id
_entity_poly.type
_entity_poly.pdbx_seq_one_letter_code
_entity_poly.pdbx_strand_id
1 'polypeptide(L)'
;MAVIAGIDEAGYGPTLGPMVSTVVALDVPDEMADCSLWELLKEAVSNERRARKRRLAVLDSKKLYNAHNGLKPLEDAVLSFLWSKGLKIASFFQLLGSLSCYNTNAIARYPWYKDKDYPLPLTTSISVIVNYADLLQYVFRKHNVRFSYARSCVVTVQEFNEQVRSFGNKSVVLFNNCAALISSLWNLCDGNIRLIVDKQGGRNTYTSLLKAQLPMADLEVLNESARVSTYEVVDTGKRMKISFVEKGEDICMAAALASIFSKYVRELFMRLENQYWIQLLPGLKPTAGYYSDAQRFLSQIRDVREKKAIQDDILIRIK
;
A
#
# COMPACT_ATOMS: atom_id res chain seq x y z
N MET A 1 23.12 -0.71 10.95
CA MET A 1 22.27 -0.57 9.75
C MET A 1 21.05 0.21 10.17
N ALA A 2 20.71 1.24 9.40
CA ALA A 2 19.52 2.05 9.60
C ALA A 2 18.40 1.53 8.69
N VAL A 3 17.16 1.77 9.10
CA VAL A 3 15.96 1.40 8.33
C VAL A 3 15.33 2.66 7.77
N ILE A 4 15.18 2.73 6.45
CA ILE A 4 14.39 3.77 5.77
C ILE A 4 13.06 3.14 5.37
N ALA A 5 11.96 3.67 5.91
CA ALA A 5 10.64 3.14 5.72
C ALA A 5 9.65 4.21 5.23
N GLY A 6 8.60 3.75 4.55
CA GLY A 6 7.53 4.56 4.02
C GLY A 6 6.17 3.92 4.20
N ILE A 7 5.15 4.72 4.52
CA ILE A 7 3.74 4.31 4.52
C ILE A 7 2.92 5.22 3.61
N ASP A 8 2.06 4.59 2.82
CA ASP A 8 1.09 5.26 1.94
C ASP A 8 -0.11 4.34 1.69
N GLU A 9 -1.23 4.89 1.23
CA GLU A 9 -2.49 4.20 1.00
C GLU A 9 -3.04 4.35 -0.43
N ALA A 10 -3.98 3.47 -0.74
CA ALA A 10 -4.82 3.57 -1.92
C ALA A 10 -6.26 3.27 -1.56
N GLY A 11 -7.18 4.00 -2.19
CA GLY A 11 -8.60 3.76 -2.03
C GLY A 11 -9.21 4.39 -0.78
N TYR A 12 -8.69 5.50 -0.27
CA TYR A 12 -9.37 6.25 0.80
C TYR A 12 -10.70 6.86 0.33
N GLY A 13 -10.71 7.59 -0.79
CA GLY A 13 -11.88 8.34 -1.29
C GLY A 13 -13.02 7.57 -2.01
N PRO A 14 -12.81 6.43 -2.70
CA PRO A 14 -13.87 5.73 -3.43
C PRO A 14 -15.12 5.34 -2.61
N THR A 15 -16.24 5.06 -3.27
CA THR A 15 -17.43 4.45 -2.66
C THR A 15 -17.36 2.93 -2.66
N LEU A 16 -16.70 2.33 -3.65
CA LEU A 16 -16.60 0.88 -3.83
C LEU A 16 -15.15 0.38 -3.68
N GLY A 17 -15.03 -0.90 -3.36
CA GLY A 17 -13.77 -1.60 -3.19
C GLY A 17 -13.05 -1.31 -1.87
N PRO A 18 -11.96 -2.04 -1.60
CA PRO A 18 -11.24 -1.93 -0.34
C PRO A 18 -10.38 -0.66 -0.28
N MET A 19 -10.00 -0.32 0.96
CA MET A 19 -8.86 0.56 1.24
C MET A 19 -7.64 -0.30 1.51
N VAL A 20 -6.48 0.10 1.00
CA VAL A 20 -5.22 -0.61 1.24
C VAL A 20 -4.17 0.37 1.71
N SER A 21 -3.52 0.09 2.84
CA SER A 21 -2.33 0.82 3.30
C SER A 21 -1.14 -0.13 3.29
N THR A 22 0.06 0.36 2.99
CA THR A 22 1.27 -0.47 2.96
C THR A 22 2.40 0.23 3.67
N VAL A 23 3.20 -0.54 4.42
CA VAL A 23 4.54 -0.12 4.85
C VAL A 23 5.58 -0.85 4.01
N VAL A 24 6.60 -0.13 3.59
CA VAL A 24 7.79 -0.66 2.94
C VAL A 24 9.02 -0.20 3.71
N ALA A 25 10.00 -1.08 3.93
CA ALA A 25 11.26 -0.75 4.57
C ALA A 25 12.47 -1.32 3.83
N LEU A 26 13.54 -0.54 3.81
CA LEU A 26 14.84 -0.91 3.29
C LEU A 26 15.89 -0.67 4.38
N ASP A 27 16.77 -1.65 4.57
CA ASP A 27 17.94 -1.49 5.42
C ASP A 27 19.06 -0.87 4.58
N VAL A 28 19.74 0.12 5.15
CA VAL A 28 20.88 0.81 4.54
C VAL A 28 22.05 0.88 5.55
N PRO A 29 23.30 1.04 5.07
CA PRO A 29 24.42 1.37 5.94
C PRO A 29 24.12 2.63 6.75
N ASP A 30 24.59 2.69 8.00
CA ASP A 30 24.26 3.80 8.91
C ASP A 30 24.73 5.15 8.36
N GLU A 31 25.89 5.15 7.69
CA GLU A 31 26.49 6.30 7.01
C GLU A 31 25.69 6.78 5.78
N MET A 32 24.79 5.95 5.25
CA MET A 32 23.93 6.27 4.11
C MET A 32 22.48 6.59 4.51
N ALA A 33 22.17 6.64 5.82
CA ALA A 33 20.81 6.84 6.31
C ALA A 33 20.18 8.18 5.87
N ASP A 34 21.01 9.19 5.59
CA ASP A 34 20.62 10.52 5.11
C ASP A 34 20.58 10.64 3.58
N CYS A 35 21.05 9.62 2.84
CA CYS A 35 21.06 9.64 1.39
C CYS A 35 19.67 9.34 0.81
N SER A 36 19.38 9.96 -0.34
CA SER A 36 18.19 9.61 -1.12
C SER A 36 18.30 8.18 -1.65
N LEU A 37 17.32 7.34 -1.33
CA LEU A 37 17.22 5.98 -1.87
C LEU A 37 17.17 5.96 -3.41
N TRP A 38 16.59 6.98 -4.05
CA TRP A 38 16.62 7.09 -5.51
C TRP A 38 18.03 7.30 -6.04
N GLU A 39 18.87 8.07 -5.34
CA GLU A 39 20.26 8.29 -5.73
C GLU A 39 21.13 7.06 -5.47
N LEU A 40 20.95 6.40 -4.32
CA LEU A 40 21.64 5.15 -3.98
C LEU A 40 21.32 4.03 -4.98
N LEU A 41 20.06 3.97 -5.44
CA LEU A 41 19.58 2.89 -6.30
C LEU A 41 19.40 3.31 -7.77
N LYS A 42 19.95 4.46 -8.18
CA LYS A 42 19.68 5.09 -9.49
C LYS A 42 20.02 4.23 -10.72
N GLU A 43 20.84 3.20 -10.54
CA GLU A 43 21.16 2.20 -11.58
C GLU A 43 20.00 1.23 -11.83
N ALA A 44 19.18 0.94 -10.81
CA ALA A 44 18.04 0.03 -10.90
C ALA A 44 16.68 0.75 -10.93
N VAL A 45 16.56 1.90 -10.27
CA VAL A 45 15.29 2.62 -10.13
C VAL A 45 15.33 4.03 -10.72
N SER A 46 14.14 4.59 -10.95
CA SER A 46 13.92 5.91 -11.53
C SER A 46 12.71 6.57 -10.88
N ASN A 47 12.83 7.85 -10.53
CA ASN A 47 11.69 8.70 -10.14
C ASN A 47 10.91 9.27 -11.34
N GLU A 48 11.35 8.95 -12.57
CA GLU A 48 10.65 9.33 -13.81
C GLU A 48 9.79 8.18 -14.37
N ARG A 49 8.60 8.53 -14.90
CA ARG A 49 7.67 7.57 -15.52
C ARG A 49 8.24 6.85 -16.74
N ARG A 50 8.95 7.58 -17.62
CA ARG A 50 9.67 6.99 -18.77
C ARG A 50 11.11 6.76 -18.35
N ALA A 51 11.32 5.77 -17.49
CA ALA A 51 12.63 5.40 -17.03
C ALA A 51 13.53 5.04 -18.23
N ARG A 52 14.50 5.90 -18.55
CA ARG A 52 15.54 5.60 -19.54
C ARG A 52 16.36 4.39 -19.07
N LYS A 53 16.88 3.60 -20.02
CA LYS A 53 17.84 2.48 -19.79
C LYS A 53 17.31 1.28 -18.98
N ARG A 54 16.04 0.89 -19.14
CA ARG A 54 15.47 -0.31 -18.49
C ARG A 54 15.48 -0.29 -16.95
N ARG A 55 15.37 0.89 -16.34
CA ARG A 55 15.20 1.05 -14.88
C ARG A 55 13.73 0.89 -14.48
N LEU A 56 13.50 0.49 -13.24
CA LEU A 56 12.17 0.36 -12.67
C LEU A 56 11.65 1.74 -12.23
N ALA A 57 10.43 2.10 -12.62
CA ALA A 57 9.84 3.37 -12.22
C ALA A 57 9.25 3.26 -10.81
N VAL A 58 9.77 4.04 -9.86
CA VAL A 58 9.32 4.12 -8.47
C VAL A 58 9.03 5.59 -8.15
N LEU A 59 7.76 5.94 -8.21
CA LEU A 59 7.21 7.27 -7.91
C LEU A 59 5.73 7.10 -7.51
N ASP A 60 5.05 8.18 -7.15
CA ASP A 60 3.61 8.20 -6.85
C ASP A 60 2.81 7.30 -7.81
N SER A 61 2.05 6.36 -7.23
CA SER A 61 1.18 5.45 -7.95
C SER A 61 0.20 6.17 -8.88
N LYS A 62 -0.26 7.39 -8.56
CA LYS A 62 -1.16 8.20 -9.41
C LYS A 62 -0.46 8.70 -10.68
N LYS A 63 0.86 8.88 -10.64
CA LYS A 63 1.68 9.24 -11.81
C LYS A 63 1.98 8.02 -12.69
N LEU A 64 2.07 6.82 -12.10
CA LEU A 64 2.33 5.55 -12.80
C LEU A 64 1.08 4.93 -13.43
N TYR A 65 -0.03 4.92 -12.69
CA TYR A 65 -1.27 4.27 -13.04
C TYR A 65 -2.27 5.27 -13.64
N ASN A 66 -2.80 4.92 -14.80
CA ASN A 66 -4.00 5.52 -15.38
C ASN A 66 -4.68 4.49 -16.29
N ALA A 67 -5.90 4.80 -16.71
CA ALA A 67 -6.71 3.91 -17.55
C ALA A 67 -6.00 3.46 -18.85
N HIS A 68 -5.08 4.27 -19.39
CA HIS A 68 -4.32 3.92 -20.60
C HIS A 68 -3.12 3.01 -20.33
N ASN A 69 -2.38 3.26 -19.24
CA ASN A 69 -1.17 2.51 -18.90
C ASN A 69 -1.44 1.17 -18.21
N GLY A 70 -2.62 1.03 -17.58
CA GLY A 70 -3.00 -0.18 -16.86
C GLY A 70 -2.11 -0.50 -15.64
N LEU A 71 -2.09 -1.76 -15.24
CA LEU A 71 -1.42 -2.24 -14.02
C LEU A 71 0.07 -2.51 -14.20
N LYS A 72 0.56 -2.59 -15.43
CA LYS A 72 1.91 -3.07 -15.73
C LYS A 72 3.01 -2.36 -14.93
N PRO A 73 3.07 -1.02 -14.85
CA PRO A 73 4.13 -0.36 -14.10
C PRO A 73 4.10 -0.66 -12.60
N LEU A 74 2.90 -0.84 -12.03
CA LEU A 74 2.73 -1.19 -10.62
C LEU A 74 3.16 -2.63 -10.37
N GLU A 75 2.71 -3.55 -11.23
CA GLU A 75 3.05 -4.97 -11.15
C GLU A 75 4.54 -5.22 -11.32
N ASP A 76 5.15 -4.59 -12.33
CA ASP A 76 6.60 -4.63 -12.55
C ASP A 76 7.33 -4.26 -11.27
N ALA A 77 6.93 -3.19 -10.59
CA ALA A 77 7.60 -2.73 -9.39
C ALA A 77 7.38 -3.66 -8.19
N VAL A 78 6.12 -3.97 -7.85
CA VAL A 78 5.80 -4.81 -6.69
C VAL A 78 6.48 -6.17 -6.80
N LEU A 79 6.31 -6.86 -7.93
CA LEU A 79 6.82 -8.21 -8.10
C LEU A 79 8.35 -8.22 -8.17
N SER A 80 8.99 -7.24 -8.81
CA SER A 80 10.45 -7.20 -8.88
C SER A 80 11.10 -6.98 -7.51
N PHE A 81 10.54 -6.10 -6.67
CA PHE A 81 11.04 -5.93 -5.30
C PHE A 81 10.83 -7.20 -4.45
N LEU A 82 9.67 -7.85 -4.53
CA LEU A 82 9.42 -9.12 -3.81
C LEU A 82 10.35 -10.25 -4.30
N TRP A 83 10.54 -10.39 -5.62
CA TRP A 83 11.41 -11.41 -6.21
C TRP A 83 12.88 -11.14 -5.93
N SER A 84 13.29 -9.87 -5.79
CA SER A 84 14.65 -9.52 -5.35
C SER A 84 14.98 -10.06 -3.95
N LYS A 85 13.95 -10.29 -3.11
CA LYS A 85 14.03 -10.92 -1.78
C LYS A 85 13.82 -12.44 -1.82
N GLY A 86 13.68 -13.04 -3.00
CA GLY A 86 13.40 -14.46 -3.19
C GLY A 86 11.92 -14.85 -3.06
N LEU A 87 11.00 -13.89 -2.87
CA LEU A 87 9.56 -14.16 -2.82
C LEU A 87 8.98 -14.25 -4.23
N LYS A 88 9.07 -15.43 -4.84
CA LYS A 88 8.55 -15.72 -6.19
C LYS A 88 7.02 -15.86 -6.17
N ILE A 89 6.34 -14.72 -6.15
CA ILE A 89 4.87 -14.64 -6.22
C ILE A 89 4.37 -15.15 -7.57
N ALA A 90 3.50 -16.15 -7.54
CA ALA A 90 2.89 -16.81 -8.69
C ALA A 90 1.36 -16.68 -8.71
N SER A 91 0.73 -16.23 -7.61
CA SER A 91 -0.73 -16.03 -7.55
C SER A 91 -1.15 -14.86 -6.66
N PHE A 92 -2.41 -14.44 -6.80
CA PHE A 92 -3.02 -13.39 -5.99
C PHE A 92 -3.02 -13.75 -4.50
N PHE A 93 -3.48 -14.93 -4.10
CA PHE A 93 -3.46 -15.29 -2.67
C PHE A 93 -2.05 -15.48 -2.12
N GLN A 94 -1.09 -15.94 -2.93
CA GLN A 94 0.31 -15.99 -2.50
C GLN A 94 0.87 -14.58 -2.24
N LEU A 95 0.51 -13.59 -3.07
CA LEU A 95 0.85 -12.18 -2.82
C LEU A 95 0.28 -11.70 -1.49
N LEU A 96 -1.02 -11.93 -1.26
CA LEU A 96 -1.69 -11.48 -0.04
C LEU A 96 -1.11 -12.13 1.23
N GLY A 97 -0.79 -13.42 1.16
CA GLY A 97 -0.13 -14.14 2.24
C GLY A 97 1.28 -13.60 2.50
N SER A 98 2.04 -13.35 1.44
CA SER A 98 3.41 -12.81 1.54
C SER A 98 3.45 -11.39 2.12
N LEU A 99 2.40 -10.59 1.89
CA LEU A 99 2.25 -9.25 2.45
C LEU A 99 1.50 -9.22 3.79
N SER A 100 1.08 -10.38 4.32
CA SER A 100 0.31 -10.51 5.58
C SER A 100 -0.86 -9.52 5.67
N CYS A 101 -1.58 -9.35 4.55
CA CYS A 101 -2.42 -8.18 4.35
C CYS A 101 -3.93 -8.38 4.37
N TYR A 102 -4.41 -9.59 4.67
CA TYR A 102 -5.84 -9.89 4.65
C TYR A 102 -6.29 -10.75 5.83
N ASN A 103 -7.55 -10.55 6.21
CA ASN A 103 -8.28 -11.44 7.11
C ASN A 103 -9.03 -12.48 6.28
N THR A 104 -8.63 -13.75 6.38
CA THR A 104 -9.24 -14.88 5.64
C THR A 104 -10.75 -14.95 5.85
N ASN A 105 -11.22 -14.72 7.08
CA ASN A 105 -12.64 -14.72 7.42
C ASN A 105 -13.38 -13.52 6.81
N ALA A 106 -12.73 -12.37 6.69
CA ALA A 106 -13.31 -11.21 6.01
C ALA A 106 -13.45 -11.51 4.51
N ILE A 107 -12.38 -11.96 3.85
CA ILE A 107 -12.37 -12.30 2.42
C ILE A 107 -13.43 -13.35 2.06
N ALA A 108 -13.61 -14.38 2.90
CA ALA A 108 -14.58 -15.44 2.66
C ALA A 108 -16.05 -14.97 2.60
N ARG A 109 -16.36 -13.77 3.10
CA ARG A 109 -17.72 -13.18 3.04
C ARG A 109 -18.06 -12.61 1.66
N TYR A 110 -17.06 -12.38 0.82
CA TYR A 110 -17.22 -11.71 -0.46
C TYR A 110 -17.34 -12.74 -1.59
N PRO A 111 -18.46 -12.80 -2.32
CA PRO A 111 -18.64 -13.79 -3.39
C PRO A 111 -17.67 -13.60 -4.57
N TRP A 112 -17.11 -12.39 -4.70
CA TRP A 112 -16.12 -12.07 -5.72
C TRP A 112 -14.68 -12.26 -5.25
N TYR A 113 -14.40 -12.47 -3.95
CA TYR A 113 -13.04 -12.80 -3.48
C TYR A 113 -12.89 -14.26 -3.06
N LYS A 114 -13.90 -14.85 -2.43
CA LYS A 114 -13.86 -16.22 -1.93
C LYS A 114 -13.51 -17.21 -3.05
N ASP A 115 -12.45 -17.97 -2.83
CA ASP A 115 -11.94 -19.00 -3.74
C ASP A 115 -11.60 -18.47 -5.16
N LYS A 116 -11.30 -17.16 -5.29
CA LYS A 116 -10.95 -16.50 -6.57
C LYS A 116 -9.46 -16.19 -6.68
N ASP A 117 -8.62 -17.22 -6.71
CA ASP A 117 -7.20 -17.03 -7.04
C ASP A 117 -7.00 -16.88 -8.56
N TYR A 118 -5.89 -16.25 -8.94
CA TYR A 118 -5.47 -16.15 -10.35
C TYR A 118 -3.96 -15.95 -10.46
N PRO A 119 -3.35 -16.37 -11.59
CA PRO A 119 -1.91 -16.31 -11.75
C PRO A 119 -1.39 -14.87 -11.81
N LEU A 120 -0.21 -14.68 -11.22
CA LEU A 120 0.63 -13.49 -11.35
C LEU A 120 1.98 -13.89 -11.95
N PRO A 121 2.63 -13.04 -12.77
CA PRO A 121 2.20 -11.70 -13.18
C PRO A 121 0.99 -11.73 -14.15
N LEU A 122 0.14 -10.70 -14.07
CA LEU A 122 -1.09 -10.55 -14.85
C LEU A 122 -0.89 -9.78 -16.16
N THR A 123 0.00 -8.80 -16.16
CA THR A 123 0.18 -7.79 -17.22
C THR A 123 1.61 -7.72 -17.77
N THR A 124 2.53 -8.48 -17.18
CA THR A 124 3.89 -8.66 -17.69
C THR A 124 4.30 -10.14 -17.74
N SER A 125 5.53 -10.42 -18.16
CA SER A 125 6.08 -11.77 -18.20
C SER A 125 7.04 -12.00 -17.04
N ILE A 126 7.19 -13.27 -16.65
CA ILE A 126 8.16 -13.70 -15.64
C ILE A 126 9.57 -13.21 -15.97
N SER A 127 9.99 -13.28 -17.23
CA SER A 127 11.32 -12.83 -17.66
C SER A 127 11.57 -11.34 -17.41
N VAL A 128 10.55 -10.49 -17.54
CA VAL A 128 10.67 -9.05 -17.22
C VAL A 128 10.90 -8.85 -15.72
N ILE A 129 10.13 -9.54 -14.87
CA ILE A 129 10.27 -9.49 -13.42
C ILE A 129 11.65 -10.00 -12.99
N VAL A 130 12.13 -11.12 -13.54
CA VAL A 130 13.47 -11.65 -13.27
C VAL A 130 14.54 -10.62 -13.60
N ASN A 131 14.49 -10.00 -14.78
CA ASN A 131 15.49 -9.01 -15.19
C ASN A 131 15.55 -7.81 -14.23
N TYR A 132 14.40 -7.31 -13.78
CA TYR A 132 14.35 -6.21 -12.81
C TYR A 132 14.80 -6.66 -11.41
N ALA A 133 14.39 -7.85 -10.97
CA ALA A 133 14.79 -8.40 -9.68
C ALA A 133 16.30 -8.63 -9.62
N ASP A 134 16.92 -9.15 -10.68
CA ASP A 134 18.37 -9.37 -10.76
C ASP A 134 19.13 -8.03 -10.75
N LEU A 135 18.62 -7.02 -11.47
CA LEU A 135 19.19 -5.68 -11.45
C LEU A 135 19.09 -5.05 -10.04
N LEU A 136 17.94 -5.19 -9.36
CA LEU A 136 17.76 -4.75 -7.98
C LEU A 136 18.74 -5.45 -7.05
N GLN A 137 18.84 -6.78 -7.12
CA GLN A 137 19.78 -7.55 -6.29
C GLN A 137 21.25 -7.13 -6.52
N TYR A 138 21.64 -6.89 -7.77
CA TYR A 138 22.97 -6.39 -8.09
C TYR A 138 23.26 -5.04 -7.42
N VAL A 139 22.35 -4.07 -7.55
CA VAL A 139 22.51 -2.73 -6.98
C VAL A 139 22.43 -2.76 -5.44
N PHE A 140 21.55 -3.58 -4.88
CA PHE A 140 21.46 -3.84 -3.44
C PHE A 140 22.78 -4.35 -2.87
N ARG A 141 23.40 -5.37 -3.48
CA ARG A 141 24.72 -5.87 -3.06
C ARG A 141 25.80 -4.80 -3.19
N LYS A 142 25.81 -4.05 -4.29
CA LYS A 142 26.80 -2.99 -4.55
C LYS A 142 26.80 -1.90 -3.47
N HIS A 143 25.62 -1.52 -2.98
CA HIS A 143 25.45 -0.44 -2.00
C HIS A 143 25.17 -0.94 -0.57
N ASN A 144 25.26 -2.25 -0.33
CA ASN A 144 24.89 -2.89 0.95
C ASN A 144 23.49 -2.48 1.45
N VAL A 145 22.54 -2.35 0.52
CA VAL A 145 21.12 -2.06 0.77
C VAL A 145 20.32 -3.36 0.73
N ARG A 146 19.28 -3.49 1.55
CA ARG A 146 18.39 -4.65 1.54
C ARG A 146 16.93 -4.22 1.56
N PHE A 147 16.12 -4.73 0.62
CA PHE A 147 14.66 -4.66 0.75
C PHE A 147 14.20 -5.62 1.87
N SER A 148 13.99 -5.07 3.06
CA SER A 148 13.88 -5.85 4.29
C SER A 148 12.44 -6.20 4.64
N TYR A 149 11.49 -5.33 4.34
CA TYR A 149 10.11 -5.52 4.78
C TYR A 149 9.09 -4.86 3.86
N ALA A 150 7.99 -5.55 3.61
CA ALA A 150 6.77 -4.95 3.10
C ALA A 150 5.56 -5.65 3.71
N ARG A 151 4.59 -4.87 4.18
CA ARG A 151 3.34 -5.37 4.71
C ARG A 151 2.21 -4.47 4.29
N SER A 152 1.13 -5.05 3.79
CA SER A 152 -0.08 -4.29 3.48
C SER A 152 -1.15 -4.57 4.53
N CYS A 153 -2.14 -3.70 4.62
CA CYS A 153 -3.35 -3.86 5.39
C CYS A 153 -4.52 -3.55 4.45
N VAL A 154 -5.30 -4.57 4.11
CA VAL A 154 -6.51 -4.45 3.30
C VAL A 154 -7.69 -4.34 4.24
N VAL A 155 -8.41 -3.22 4.15
CA VAL A 155 -9.67 -3.01 4.84
C VAL A 155 -10.77 -3.23 3.83
N THR A 156 -11.48 -4.34 3.97
CA THR A 156 -12.64 -4.65 3.13
C THR A 156 -13.79 -3.66 3.39
N VAL A 157 -14.77 -3.59 2.49
CA VAL A 157 -15.90 -2.65 2.62
C VAL A 157 -16.63 -2.79 3.94
N GLN A 158 -16.88 -4.03 4.39
CA GLN A 158 -17.60 -4.31 5.62
C GLN A 158 -16.76 -3.89 6.84
N GLU A 159 -15.48 -4.29 6.89
CA GLU A 159 -14.57 -3.87 7.96
C GLU A 159 -14.44 -2.34 8.02
N PHE A 160 -14.41 -1.67 6.86
CA PHE A 160 -14.41 -0.21 6.79
C PHE A 160 -15.68 0.36 7.41
N ASN A 161 -16.85 -0.16 7.05
CA ASN A 161 -18.14 0.31 7.55
C ASN A 161 -18.28 0.06 9.06
N GLU A 162 -17.87 -1.10 9.56
CA GLU A 162 -17.84 -1.44 10.98
C GLU A 162 -16.92 -0.50 11.77
N GLN A 163 -15.73 -0.21 11.24
CA GLN A 163 -14.81 0.74 11.87
C GLN A 163 -15.37 2.17 11.85
N VAL A 164 -15.96 2.65 10.75
CA VAL A 164 -16.56 3.98 10.70
C VAL A 164 -17.75 4.09 11.68
N ARG A 165 -18.59 3.07 11.80
CA ARG A 165 -19.68 3.04 12.81
C ARG A 165 -19.12 3.10 14.24
N SER A 166 -18.01 2.41 14.49
CA SER A 166 -17.40 2.32 15.83
C SER A 166 -16.66 3.60 16.24
N PHE A 167 -15.94 4.23 15.30
CA PHE A 167 -15.07 5.38 15.57
C PHE A 167 -15.67 6.73 15.13
N GLY A 168 -16.82 6.72 14.46
CA GLY A 168 -17.59 7.91 14.09
C GLY A 168 -17.08 8.67 12.86
N ASN A 169 -15.90 8.36 12.32
CA ASN A 169 -15.41 9.00 11.09
C ASN A 169 -14.36 8.14 10.33
N LYS A 170 -14.20 8.46 9.04
CA LYS A 170 -13.26 7.78 8.12
C LYS A 170 -11.79 8.05 8.38
N SER A 171 -11.44 9.24 8.85
CA SER A 171 -10.04 9.61 9.03
C SER A 171 -9.40 8.82 10.17
N VAL A 172 -10.19 8.42 11.17
CA VAL A 172 -9.74 7.50 12.23
C VAL A 172 -9.51 6.09 11.69
N VAL A 173 -10.37 5.58 10.79
CA VAL A 173 -10.15 4.29 10.13
C VAL A 173 -8.81 4.29 9.39
N LEU A 174 -8.57 5.29 8.55
CA LEU A 174 -7.32 5.45 7.83
C LEU A 174 -6.11 5.46 8.78
N PHE A 175 -6.19 6.25 9.86
CA PHE A 175 -5.12 6.31 10.84
C PHE A 175 -4.90 4.97 11.56
N ASN A 176 -5.94 4.29 12.06
CA ASN A 176 -5.78 3.05 12.81
C ASN A 176 -5.05 1.98 12.01
N ASN A 177 -5.33 1.89 10.70
CA ASN A 177 -4.63 0.98 9.80
C ASN A 177 -3.17 1.39 9.58
N CYS A 178 -2.91 2.69 9.39
CA CYS A 178 -1.54 3.22 9.36
C CYS A 178 -0.79 2.89 10.66
N ALA A 179 -1.43 3.05 11.82
CA ALA A 179 -0.81 2.87 13.11
C ALA A 179 -0.48 1.40 13.42
N ALA A 180 -1.33 0.47 12.96
CA ALA A 180 -1.02 -0.95 13.00
C ALA A 180 0.24 -1.29 12.18
N LEU A 181 0.43 -0.63 11.03
CA LEU A 181 1.65 -0.78 10.21
C LEU A 181 2.87 -0.16 10.90
N ILE A 182 2.71 0.99 11.56
CA ILE A 182 3.76 1.62 12.39
C ILE A 182 4.19 0.67 13.52
N SER A 183 3.22 0.14 14.28
CA SER A 183 3.48 -0.80 15.37
C SER A 183 4.15 -2.08 14.86
N SER A 184 3.70 -2.60 13.71
CA SER A 184 4.33 -3.76 13.10
C SER A 184 5.77 -3.50 12.65
N LEU A 185 6.08 -2.32 12.11
CA LEU A 185 7.44 -1.93 11.74
C LEU A 185 8.31 -1.78 12.99
N TRP A 186 7.79 -1.09 14.01
CA TRP A 186 8.45 -0.94 15.30
C TRP A 186 8.81 -2.29 15.89
N ASN A 187 7.88 -3.24 15.98
CA ASN A 187 8.16 -4.53 16.60
C ASN A 187 9.12 -5.43 15.78
N LEU A 188 9.24 -5.21 14.48
CA LEU A 188 10.05 -6.06 13.59
C LEU A 188 11.49 -5.58 13.43
N CYS A 189 11.70 -4.27 13.35
CA CYS A 189 12.98 -3.67 13.01
C CYS A 189 13.71 -3.18 14.26
N ASP A 190 15.01 -3.41 14.37
CA ASP A 190 15.84 -2.88 15.47
C ASP A 190 16.67 -1.66 15.05
N GLY A 191 17.28 -1.00 16.02
CA GLY A 191 18.18 0.13 15.78
C GLY A 191 17.46 1.42 15.38
N ASN A 192 18.00 2.10 14.36
CA ASN A 192 17.54 3.42 13.91
C ASN A 192 16.54 3.30 12.76
N ILE A 193 15.30 3.71 12.98
CA ILE A 193 14.24 3.71 11.96
C ILE A 193 13.88 5.14 11.57
N ARG A 194 13.85 5.42 10.27
CA ARG A 194 13.34 6.66 9.69
C ARG A 194 12.09 6.34 8.88
N LEU A 195 10.94 6.69 9.41
CA LEU A 195 9.65 6.42 8.80
C LEU A 195 9.03 7.70 8.25
N ILE A 196 8.75 7.72 6.95
CA ILE A 196 7.93 8.75 6.31
C ILE A 196 6.53 8.20 6.06
N VAL A 197 5.51 8.96 6.47
CA VAL A 197 4.10 8.61 6.26
C VAL A 197 3.47 9.73 5.45
N ASP A 198 2.79 9.43 4.35
CA ASP A 198 1.99 10.47 3.68
C ASP A 198 0.88 10.96 4.61
N LYS A 199 0.60 12.26 4.58
CA LYS A 199 -0.30 12.88 5.57
C LYS A 199 -1.75 12.43 5.40
N GLN A 200 -2.33 11.97 6.51
CA GLN A 200 -3.64 11.33 6.52
C GLN A 200 -4.74 12.30 6.99
N GLY A 201 -5.77 12.48 6.17
CA GLY A 201 -7.03 13.13 6.58
C GLY A 201 -6.92 14.57 7.09
N GLY A 202 -5.95 15.36 6.60
CA GLY A 202 -5.75 16.77 7.00
C GLY A 202 -5.24 16.97 8.43
N ARG A 203 -4.76 15.90 9.07
CA ARG A 203 -4.29 15.92 10.45
C ARG A 203 -2.88 16.49 10.57
N ASN A 204 -2.70 17.37 11.55
CA ASN A 204 -1.41 18.00 11.86
C ASN A 204 -0.79 17.47 13.17
N THR A 205 -1.55 16.77 14.00
CA THR A 205 -1.09 16.24 15.28
C THR A 205 -1.47 14.77 15.42
N TYR A 206 -0.50 13.93 15.80
CA TYR A 206 -0.61 12.47 15.83
C TYR A 206 -0.24 11.89 17.21
N THR A 207 0.16 12.73 18.17
CA THR A 207 0.65 12.35 19.50
C THR A 207 -0.25 11.36 20.23
N SER A 208 -1.54 11.69 20.39
CA SER A 208 -2.49 10.83 21.12
C SER A 208 -2.63 9.45 20.47
N LEU A 209 -2.58 9.42 19.14
CA LEU A 209 -2.78 8.22 18.37
C LEU A 209 -1.53 7.33 18.36
N LEU A 210 -0.34 7.93 18.31
CA LEU A 210 0.93 7.21 18.45
C LEU A 210 1.08 6.63 19.86
N LYS A 211 0.75 7.38 20.91
CA LYS A 211 0.77 6.89 22.30
C LYS A 211 -0.15 5.70 22.52
N ALA A 212 -1.34 5.71 21.89
CA ALA A 212 -2.27 4.59 21.99
C ALA A 212 -1.72 3.28 21.39
N GLN A 213 -0.80 3.37 20.42
CA GLN A 213 -0.30 2.24 19.64
C GLN A 213 1.09 1.77 20.07
N LEU A 214 1.84 2.67 20.70
CA LEU A 214 3.19 2.43 21.23
C LEU A 214 3.22 2.82 22.73
N PRO A 215 2.39 2.19 23.59
CA PRO A 215 2.19 2.64 24.96
C PRO A 215 3.42 2.50 25.86
N MET A 216 4.35 1.61 25.51
CA MET A 216 5.56 1.33 26.29
C MET A 216 6.77 2.16 25.87
N ALA A 217 6.68 2.90 24.77
CA ALA A 217 7.81 3.66 24.23
C ALA A 217 7.69 5.15 24.59
N ASP A 218 8.84 5.77 24.84
CA ASP A 218 8.91 7.21 25.09
C ASP A 218 8.68 7.96 23.77
N LEU A 219 7.66 8.84 23.77
CA LEU A 219 7.29 9.63 22.60
C LEU A 219 7.60 11.11 22.84
N GLU A 220 8.53 11.64 22.06
CA GLU A 220 8.86 13.06 21.99
C GLU A 220 8.26 13.70 20.73
N VAL A 221 7.67 14.89 20.88
CA VAL A 221 7.18 15.69 19.76
C VAL A 221 8.30 16.63 19.32
N LEU A 222 8.86 16.39 18.12
CA LEU A 222 9.94 17.23 17.59
C LEU A 222 9.39 18.45 16.83
N ASN A 223 8.29 18.28 16.09
CA ASN A 223 7.65 19.36 15.32
C ASN A 223 6.21 18.99 14.95
N GLU A 224 5.28 19.95 14.96
CA GLU A 224 3.93 19.79 14.44
C GLU A 224 3.56 21.00 13.59
N SER A 225 3.22 20.77 12.31
CA SER A 225 2.83 21.84 11.40
C SER A 225 1.86 21.33 10.33
N ALA A 226 1.34 22.26 9.51
CA ALA A 226 0.49 21.90 8.37
C ALA A 226 1.22 21.00 7.35
N ARG A 227 2.51 21.25 7.07
CA ARG A 227 3.27 20.51 6.05
C ARG A 227 3.93 19.25 6.59
N VAL A 228 4.53 19.32 7.77
CA VAL A 228 5.27 18.19 8.37
C VAL A 228 5.00 18.11 9.87
N SER A 229 4.74 16.90 10.36
CA SER A 229 4.66 16.61 11.80
C SER A 229 5.59 15.45 12.12
N THR A 230 6.55 15.66 13.02
CA THR A 230 7.64 14.74 13.30
C THR A 230 7.69 14.40 14.78
N TYR A 231 7.85 13.11 15.05
CA TYR A 231 7.92 12.53 16.38
C TYR A 231 9.14 11.63 16.47
N GLU A 232 9.68 11.49 17.67
CA GLU A 232 10.70 10.52 18.01
C GLU A 232 10.12 9.55 19.02
N VAL A 233 10.22 8.25 18.70
CA VAL A 233 9.86 7.14 19.58
C VAL A 233 11.15 6.47 20.02
N VAL A 234 11.35 6.30 21.32
CA VAL A 234 12.56 5.68 21.89
C VAL A 234 12.16 4.54 22.84
N ASP A 235 12.91 3.45 22.75
CA ASP A 235 12.94 2.36 23.72
C ASP A 235 14.40 1.86 23.82
N THR A 236 14.68 0.97 24.76
CA THR A 236 16.03 0.48 25.08
C THR A 236 16.78 -0.01 23.83
N GLY A 237 17.74 0.79 23.35
CA GLY A 237 18.57 0.49 22.18
C GLY A 237 17.88 0.66 20.81
N LYS A 238 16.71 1.30 20.77
CA LYS A 238 15.86 1.40 19.58
C LYS A 238 15.25 2.78 19.45
N ARG A 239 15.28 3.36 18.26
CA ARG A 239 14.65 4.65 18.00
C ARG A 239 14.00 4.72 16.64
N MET A 240 12.85 5.37 16.57
CA MET A 240 12.11 5.60 15.34
C MET A 240 11.71 7.06 15.23
N LYS A 241 12.24 7.73 14.21
CA LYS A 241 11.79 9.06 13.79
C LYS A 241 10.66 8.90 12.80
N ILE A 242 9.45 9.26 13.20
CA ILE A 242 8.25 9.21 12.36
C ILE A 242 7.96 10.62 11.86
N SER A 243 7.85 10.82 10.54
CA SER A 243 7.43 12.09 9.96
C SER A 243 6.21 11.91 9.07
N PHE A 244 5.12 12.56 9.43
CA PHE A 244 3.92 12.70 8.60
C PHE A 244 4.11 13.92 7.70
N VAL A 245 4.26 13.67 6.40
CA VAL A 245 4.64 14.68 5.40
C VAL A 245 3.55 14.78 4.33
N GLU A 246 3.18 16.00 3.95
CA GLU A 246 2.36 16.22 2.76
C GLU A 246 3.14 15.80 1.50
N LYS A 247 2.60 14.85 0.72
CA LYS A 247 3.24 14.25 -0.45
C LYS A 247 4.52 13.52 -0.06
N GLY A 248 4.44 12.67 0.96
CA GLY A 248 5.58 11.88 1.44
C GLY A 248 6.25 11.06 0.34
N GLU A 249 5.47 10.60 -0.64
CA GLU A 249 5.91 9.88 -1.84
C GLU A 249 6.79 10.70 -2.78
N ASP A 250 6.73 12.03 -2.76
CA ASP A 250 7.58 12.88 -3.58
C ASP A 250 8.99 13.07 -2.97
N ILE A 251 9.13 12.83 -1.65
CA ILE A 251 10.41 13.04 -0.93
C ILE A 251 11.07 11.75 -0.44
N CYS A 252 10.33 10.64 -0.37
CA CYS A 252 10.83 9.36 0.12
C CYS A 252 10.46 8.22 -0.83
N MET A 253 11.49 7.55 -1.38
CA MET A 253 11.29 6.41 -2.28
C MET A 253 10.52 5.27 -1.62
N ALA A 254 10.72 5.03 -0.32
CA ALA A 254 10.00 3.99 0.41
C ALA A 254 8.50 4.30 0.49
N ALA A 255 8.12 5.58 0.66
CA ALA A 255 6.71 6.00 0.64
C ALA A 255 6.12 5.89 -0.78
N ALA A 256 6.86 6.30 -1.80
CA ALA A 256 6.47 6.08 -3.20
C ALA A 256 6.24 4.61 -3.52
N LEU A 257 7.14 3.73 -3.05
CA LEU A 257 7.01 2.30 -3.23
C LEU A 257 5.81 1.74 -2.45
N ALA A 258 5.57 2.18 -1.21
CA ALA A 258 4.37 1.85 -0.45
C ALA A 258 3.08 2.26 -1.21
N SER A 259 3.07 3.43 -1.86
CA SER A 259 1.94 3.89 -2.69
C SER A 259 1.66 2.92 -3.84
N ILE A 260 2.72 2.41 -4.47
CA ILE A 260 2.65 1.47 -5.59
C ILE A 260 2.09 0.13 -5.11
N PHE A 261 2.58 -0.40 -3.98
CA PHE A 261 2.07 -1.63 -3.38
C PHE A 261 0.58 -1.48 -3.03
N SER A 262 0.21 -0.41 -2.33
CA SER A 262 -1.17 -0.14 -1.93
C SER A 262 -2.10 -0.06 -3.15
N LYS A 263 -1.68 0.68 -4.19
CA LYS A 263 -2.46 0.80 -5.42
C LYS A 263 -2.56 -0.54 -6.15
N TYR A 264 -1.46 -1.27 -6.32
CA TYR A 264 -1.46 -2.55 -7.01
C TYR A 264 -2.40 -3.54 -6.34
N VAL A 265 -2.24 -3.77 -5.03
CA VAL A 265 -3.08 -4.68 -4.25
C VAL A 265 -4.55 -4.27 -4.36
N ARG A 266 -4.88 -2.97 -4.22
CA ARG A 266 -6.26 -2.49 -4.39
C ARG A 266 -6.83 -2.85 -5.76
N GLU A 267 -6.09 -2.60 -6.83
CA GLU A 267 -6.59 -2.85 -8.18
C GLU A 267 -6.75 -4.35 -8.48
N LEU A 268 -5.97 -5.23 -7.84
CA LEU A 268 -6.17 -6.68 -7.89
C LEU A 268 -7.52 -7.07 -7.25
N PHE A 269 -7.88 -6.50 -6.10
CA PHE A 269 -9.22 -6.67 -5.53
C PHE A 269 -10.31 -6.10 -6.44
N MET A 270 -10.13 -4.89 -6.97
CA MET A 270 -11.09 -4.29 -7.90
C MET A 270 -11.30 -5.13 -9.15
N ARG A 271 -10.26 -5.83 -9.64
CA ARG A 271 -10.37 -6.74 -10.78
C ARG A 271 -11.35 -7.86 -10.49
N LEU A 272 -11.20 -8.54 -9.37
CA LEU A 272 -12.08 -9.64 -8.98
C LEU A 272 -13.54 -9.20 -8.83
N GLU A 273 -13.77 -8.07 -8.17
CA GLU A 273 -15.09 -7.48 -8.02
C GLU A 273 -15.72 -7.15 -9.38
N ASN A 274 -14.97 -6.47 -10.26
CA ASN A 274 -15.44 -6.16 -11.61
C ASN A 274 -15.73 -7.43 -12.42
N GLN A 275 -14.87 -8.45 -12.35
CA GLN A 275 -15.07 -9.71 -13.07
C GLN A 275 -16.36 -10.41 -12.65
N TYR A 276 -16.66 -10.45 -11.35
CA TYR A 276 -17.90 -11.02 -10.83
C TYR A 276 -19.14 -10.35 -11.44
N TRP A 277 -19.20 -9.02 -11.42
CA TRP A 277 -20.36 -8.29 -11.94
C TRP A 277 -20.47 -8.38 -13.46
N ILE A 278 -19.35 -8.33 -14.18
CA ILE A 278 -19.33 -8.44 -15.66
C ILE A 278 -19.77 -9.84 -16.10
N GLN A 279 -19.42 -10.90 -15.36
CA GLN A 279 -19.90 -12.26 -15.65
C GLN A 279 -21.42 -12.38 -15.50
N LEU A 280 -22.00 -11.68 -14.52
CA LEU A 280 -23.45 -11.68 -14.30
C LEU A 280 -24.21 -10.74 -15.26
N LEU A 281 -23.54 -9.70 -15.76
CA LEU A 281 -24.12 -8.70 -16.65
C LEU A 281 -23.17 -8.39 -17.82
N PRO A 282 -23.18 -9.22 -18.88
CA PRO A 282 -22.36 -8.99 -20.06
C PRO A 282 -22.57 -7.59 -20.65
N GLY A 283 -21.47 -6.89 -20.95
CA GLY A 283 -21.51 -5.50 -21.44
C GLY A 283 -21.44 -4.42 -20.36
N LEU A 284 -21.46 -4.79 -19.07
CA LEU A 284 -21.21 -3.85 -17.98
C LEU A 284 -19.78 -3.28 -18.08
N LYS A 285 -19.66 -1.95 -18.05
CA LYS A 285 -18.35 -1.29 -17.97
C LYS A 285 -17.82 -1.37 -16.54
N PRO A 286 -16.53 -1.74 -16.34
CA PRO A 286 -15.93 -1.83 -15.01
C PRO A 286 -15.97 -0.48 -14.27
N THR A 287 -15.86 -0.53 -12.95
CA THR A 287 -15.80 0.61 -12.04
C THR A 287 -14.43 0.72 -11.39
N ALA A 288 -13.94 1.95 -11.27
CA ALA A 288 -12.82 2.32 -10.40
C ALA A 288 -13.30 2.58 -8.95
N GLY A 289 -14.61 2.73 -8.77
CA GLY A 289 -15.29 2.86 -7.48
C GLY A 289 -15.43 4.29 -6.97
N TYR A 290 -14.97 5.31 -7.71
CA TYR A 290 -15.10 6.73 -7.31
C TYR A 290 -16.53 7.22 -7.43
N TYR A 291 -16.93 8.22 -6.65
CA TYR A 291 -18.33 8.62 -6.45
C TYR A 291 -19.21 8.58 -7.71
N SER A 292 -18.94 9.39 -8.73
CA SER A 292 -19.79 9.45 -9.94
C SER A 292 -19.79 8.14 -10.73
N ASP A 293 -18.64 7.48 -10.83
CA ASP A 293 -18.48 6.19 -11.50
C ASP A 293 -19.17 5.05 -10.73
N ALA A 294 -19.10 5.08 -9.40
CA ALA A 294 -19.80 4.15 -8.51
C ALA A 294 -21.31 4.31 -8.60
N GLN A 295 -21.85 5.53 -8.67
CA GLN A 295 -23.29 5.74 -8.83
C GLN A 295 -23.81 5.12 -10.14
N ARG A 296 -23.09 5.35 -11.26
CA ARG A 296 -23.39 4.68 -12.53
C ARG A 296 -23.38 3.16 -12.36
N PHE A 297 -22.29 2.62 -11.81
CA PHE A 297 -22.12 1.17 -11.66
C PHE A 297 -23.24 0.56 -10.80
N LEU A 298 -23.51 1.13 -9.63
CA LEU A 298 -24.57 0.70 -8.70
C LEU A 298 -25.96 0.74 -9.34
N SER A 299 -26.25 1.77 -10.13
CA SER A 299 -27.51 1.85 -10.89
C SER A 299 -27.64 0.72 -11.90
N GLN A 300 -26.55 0.35 -12.58
CA GLN A 300 -26.57 -0.69 -13.62
C GLN A 300 -26.67 -2.11 -13.03
N ILE A 301 -26.12 -2.34 -11.83
CA ILE A 301 -26.15 -3.66 -11.20
C ILE A 301 -27.35 -3.89 -10.28
N ARG A 302 -28.22 -2.89 -10.05
CA ARG A 302 -29.31 -2.93 -9.06
C ARG A 302 -30.14 -4.22 -9.13
N ASP A 303 -30.72 -4.52 -10.29
CA ASP A 303 -31.62 -5.67 -10.46
C ASP A 303 -30.90 -6.99 -10.19
N VAL A 304 -29.64 -7.12 -10.63
CA VAL A 304 -28.82 -8.31 -10.41
C VAL A 304 -28.43 -8.44 -8.94
N ARG A 305 -28.06 -7.33 -8.31
CA ARG A 305 -27.70 -7.25 -6.89
C ARG A 305 -28.85 -7.71 -6.00
N GLU A 306 -30.08 -7.24 -6.29
CA GLU A 306 -31.31 -7.65 -5.59
C GLU A 306 -31.59 -9.14 -5.79
N LYS A 307 -31.56 -9.64 -7.04
CA LYS A 307 -31.75 -11.07 -7.34
C LYS A 307 -30.72 -11.98 -6.67
N LYS A 308 -29.49 -11.49 -6.47
CA LYS A 308 -28.40 -12.22 -5.81
C LYS A 308 -28.34 -12.00 -4.29
N ALA A 309 -29.25 -11.19 -3.74
CA ALA A 309 -29.30 -10.82 -2.31
C ALA A 309 -27.95 -10.29 -1.76
N ILE A 310 -27.19 -9.57 -2.59
CA ILE A 310 -25.91 -8.97 -2.20
C ILE A 310 -26.19 -7.79 -1.27
N GLN A 311 -25.64 -7.86 -0.06
CA GLN A 311 -25.81 -6.84 0.96
C GLN A 311 -25.03 -5.57 0.60
N ASP A 312 -25.62 -4.41 0.86
CA ASP A 312 -24.95 -3.13 0.63
C ASP A 312 -23.70 -2.99 1.50
N ASP A 313 -23.69 -3.57 2.70
CA ASP A 313 -22.59 -3.44 3.65
C ASP A 313 -21.29 -4.14 3.22
N ILE A 314 -21.36 -5.06 2.25
CA ILE A 314 -20.17 -5.68 1.65
C ILE A 314 -19.76 -5.01 0.35
N LEU A 315 -20.53 -4.07 -0.20
CA LEU A 315 -20.29 -3.47 -1.51
C LEU A 315 -20.05 -1.95 -1.45
N ILE A 316 -20.82 -1.24 -0.63
CA ILE A 316 -20.86 0.21 -0.55
C ILE A 316 -20.26 0.67 0.78
N ARG A 317 -19.22 1.51 0.70
CA ARG A 317 -18.68 2.17 1.89
C ARG A 317 -19.59 3.29 2.38
N ILE A 318 -19.82 3.35 3.68
CA ILE A 318 -20.58 4.44 4.30
C ILE A 318 -19.84 5.77 4.16
N LYS A 319 -20.59 6.88 4.20
CA LYS A 319 -20.04 8.22 3.99
C LYS A 319 -19.29 8.74 5.21
#